data_AF-A0A821WYQ9-F1
#
_entry.id   AF-A0A821WYQ9-F1
#
_cell.length_a   1.000
_cell.length_b   1.000
_cell.length_c   1.000
_cell.angle_alpha   90.00
_cell.angle_beta   90.00
_cell.angle_gamma   90.00
#
_symmetry.space_group_name_H-M   'P 1'
#
loop_
_entity.id
_entity.type
_entity.pdbx_description
1 polymer ?
#
loop_
_entity_poly.entity_id
_entity_poly.type
_entity_poly.pdbx_seq_one_letter_code
_entity_poly.pdbx_strand_id
1 'polypeptide(L)'
;MAEGGFNMQPRNNYPDRMQQSQQSASAGEEELATRTLHIQSKRFYLDVKQNRRGRFIKIAEVSAGGRKSRILMSMNVASELRDHLEAFNEHIRTLGEHNPNNQQLPDEGRLRSALITRDDRKYYLDLKENERGRFLRISMVGINSPRTQIALPAQGVEELRNTLSNLIEEFGNEDDKDSIESLPAIGKSNKQ
;
A
#
# COMPACT_ATOMS: atom_id res chain seq x y z
N MET A 1 26.72 14.82 66.09
CA MET A 1 27.06 14.19 64.80
C MET A 1 26.03 13.11 64.53
N ALA A 2 25.67 12.97 63.26
CA ALA A 2 24.79 11.98 62.64
C ALA A 2 23.28 12.33 62.51
N GLU A 3 22.82 12.00 61.29
CA GLU A 3 21.45 11.78 60.78
C GLU A 3 20.68 13.06 60.39
N GLY A 4 20.17 13.23 59.17
CA GLY A 4 19.80 12.30 58.11
C GLY A 4 18.39 12.67 57.66
N GLY A 5 18.18 13.13 56.42
CA GLY A 5 16.84 13.51 55.96
C GLY A 5 16.83 14.09 54.55
N PHE A 6 16.32 13.29 53.63
CA PHE A 6 16.40 13.43 52.18
C PHE A 6 15.60 14.60 51.60
N ASN A 7 16.22 15.21 50.58
CA ASN A 7 15.70 16.21 49.66
C ASN A 7 14.62 15.62 48.74
N MET A 8 13.43 16.23 48.67
CA MET A 8 12.43 15.95 47.62
C MET A 8 12.02 17.24 46.90
N GLN A 9 12.42 17.34 45.63
CA GLN A 9 11.78 18.10 44.55
C GLN A 9 11.95 17.29 43.26
N PRO A 10 11.16 17.49 42.17
CA PRO A 10 9.87 18.18 42.06
C PRO A 10 8.80 17.31 41.36
N ARG A 11 7.55 17.81 41.35
CA ARG A 11 6.45 17.31 40.50
C ARG A 11 6.82 17.43 39.02
N ASN A 12 7.09 16.31 38.36
CA ASN A 12 7.09 16.26 36.89
C ASN A 12 5.65 16.14 36.40
N ASN A 13 5.06 17.30 36.09
CA ASN A 13 3.86 17.40 35.27
C ASN A 13 4.31 17.31 33.81
N TYR A 14 4.30 16.11 33.23
CA TYR A 14 4.46 15.96 31.79
C TYR A 14 3.11 16.21 31.12
N PRO A 15 2.93 17.27 30.31
CA PRO A 15 1.76 17.35 29.45
C PRO A 15 1.83 16.22 28.41
N ASP A 16 0.75 15.45 28.37
CA ASP A 16 0.46 14.40 27.39
C ASP A 16 0.44 15.02 25.98
N ARG A 17 1.61 15.09 25.35
CA ARG A 17 1.80 15.65 24.01
C ARG A 17 2.30 14.57 23.08
N MET A 18 1.52 13.50 22.91
CA MET A 18 1.73 12.51 21.84
C MET A 18 0.41 11.95 21.30
N GLN A 19 -0.27 12.75 20.48
CA GLN A 19 -0.88 12.25 19.24
C GLN A 19 -1.13 13.41 18.27
N GLN A 20 -0.03 14.02 17.82
CA GLN A 20 -0.04 14.77 16.57
C GLN A 20 1.06 14.19 15.69
N SER A 21 0.76 13.07 15.04
CA SER A 21 1.56 12.57 13.93
C SER A 21 0.70 12.56 12.67
N GLN A 22 0.90 13.63 11.88
CA GLN A 22 0.62 13.75 10.45
C GLN A 22 -0.83 13.99 10.02
N GLN A 23 -1.42 15.11 10.47
CA GLN A 23 -2.18 15.97 9.57
C GLN A 23 -1.24 17.05 9.04
N SER A 24 -0.50 16.74 7.98
CA SER A 24 0.25 17.75 7.24
C SER A 24 0.33 17.32 5.79
N ALA A 25 -0.30 18.14 4.95
CA ALA A 25 -0.42 18.11 3.48
C ALA A 25 -1.59 17.31 2.88
N SER A 26 -2.81 17.82 3.00
CA SER A 26 -3.82 17.67 1.94
C SER A 26 -4.97 18.68 2.08
N ALA A 27 -4.68 19.99 2.06
CA ALA A 27 -5.71 21.05 2.09
C ALA A 27 -6.62 21.09 0.83
N GLY A 28 -6.82 19.95 0.16
CA GLY A 28 -7.65 19.77 -1.01
C GLY A 28 -7.82 18.30 -1.41
N GLU A 29 -7.57 17.34 -0.51
CA GLU A 29 -7.95 15.93 -0.72
C GLU A 29 -9.05 15.54 0.26
N GLU A 30 -10.18 15.08 -0.27
CA GLU A 30 -11.30 14.51 0.48
C GLU A 30 -11.15 12.99 0.53
N GLU A 31 -11.43 12.37 1.67
CA GLU A 31 -11.49 10.92 1.82
C GLU A 31 -12.94 10.46 1.66
N LEU A 32 -13.19 9.62 0.64
CA LEU A 32 -14.53 9.14 0.31
C LEU A 32 -14.85 7.81 1.00
N ALA A 33 -13.85 6.93 1.09
CA ALA A 33 -13.99 5.64 1.76
C ALA A 33 -12.63 5.09 2.19
N THR A 34 -12.64 4.30 3.26
CA THR A 34 -11.50 3.50 3.68
C THR A 34 -11.93 2.06 3.96
N ARG A 35 -11.17 1.10 3.43
CA ARG A 35 -11.29 -0.34 3.75
C ARG A 35 -9.97 -0.83 4.33
N THR A 36 -10.06 -1.77 5.27
CA THR A 36 -8.88 -2.35 5.92
C THR A 36 -8.87 -3.85 5.77
N LEU A 37 -7.78 -4.41 5.25
CA LEU A 37 -7.55 -5.85 5.12
C LEU A 37 -6.51 -6.30 6.14
N HIS A 38 -6.79 -7.41 6.80
CA HIS A 38 -5.88 -8.03 7.78
C HIS A 38 -5.39 -9.35 7.21
N ILE A 39 -4.15 -9.36 6.72
CA ILE A 39 -3.59 -10.50 5.98
C ILE A 39 -2.29 -10.93 6.66
N GLN A 40 -2.32 -12.10 7.30
CA GLN A 40 -1.25 -12.57 8.20
C GLN A 40 -0.92 -11.50 9.25
N SER A 41 0.35 -11.11 9.37
CA SER A 41 0.84 -10.11 10.31
C SER A 41 0.91 -8.70 9.72
N LYS A 42 0.25 -8.48 8.57
CA LYS A 42 0.20 -7.20 7.87
C LYS A 42 -1.21 -6.62 7.84
N ARG A 43 -1.29 -5.29 7.83
CA ARG A 43 -2.54 -4.55 7.61
C ARG A 43 -2.42 -3.75 6.32
N PHE A 44 -3.46 -3.79 5.50
CA PHE A 44 -3.55 -3.00 4.28
C PHE A 44 -4.71 -2.02 4.40
N TYR A 45 -4.44 -0.74 4.16
CA TYR A 45 -5.44 0.31 4.15
C TYR A 45 -5.66 0.75 2.70
N LEU A 46 -6.90 0.69 2.24
CA LEU A 46 -7.33 1.12 0.92
C LEU A 46 -8.19 2.37 1.11
N ASP A 47 -7.63 3.52 0.79
CA ASP A 47 -8.31 4.81 0.89
C ASP A 47 -8.72 5.26 -0.53
N VAL A 48 -10.01 5.45 -0.77
CA VAL A 48 -10.50 6.19 -1.94
C VAL A 48 -10.50 7.67 -1.58
N LYS A 49 -9.78 8.47 -2.36
CA LYS A 49 -9.64 9.90 -2.14
C LYS A 49 -9.99 10.68 -3.41
N GLN A 50 -10.43 11.91 -3.23
CA GLN A 50 -10.75 12.85 -4.29
C GLN A 50 -9.94 14.12 -4.13
N ASN A 51 -9.35 14.60 -5.21
CA ASN A 51 -8.74 15.92 -5.28
C ASN A 51 -9.33 16.71 -6.45
N ARG A 52 -8.84 17.94 -6.67
CA ARG A 52 -9.30 18.80 -7.78
C ARG A 52 -9.11 18.18 -9.18
N ARG A 53 -8.30 17.13 -9.30
CA ARG A 53 -7.92 16.47 -10.57
C ARG A 53 -8.71 15.19 -10.82
N GLY A 54 -9.43 14.67 -9.83
CA GLY A 54 -10.22 13.45 -9.92
C GLY A 54 -10.05 12.53 -8.71
N ARG A 55 -10.52 11.29 -8.84
CA ARG A 55 -10.45 10.28 -7.77
C ARG A 55 -9.29 9.31 -7.96
N PHE A 56 -8.77 8.84 -6.85
CA PHE A 56 -7.66 7.89 -6.83
C PHE A 56 -7.75 6.98 -5.60
N ILE A 57 -7.11 5.82 -5.70
CA ILE A 57 -6.95 4.87 -4.61
C ILE A 57 -5.52 4.94 -4.09
N LYS A 58 -5.41 5.02 -2.76
CA LYS A 58 -4.15 4.88 -2.03
C LYS A 58 -4.17 3.56 -1.28
N ILE A 59 -3.19 2.70 -1.55
CA ILE A 59 -3.01 1.43 -0.82
C ILE A 59 -1.78 1.55 0.06
N ALA A 60 -1.96 1.47 1.37
CA ALA A 60 -0.88 1.48 2.35
C ALA A 60 -0.73 0.11 3.01
N GLU A 61 0.50 -0.39 3.08
CA GLU A 61 0.88 -1.58 3.85
C GLU A 61 1.50 -1.13 5.17
N VAL A 62 1.06 -1.75 6.28
CA VAL A 62 1.73 -1.70 7.58
C VAL A 62 2.18 -3.12 7.91
N SER A 63 3.50 -3.32 7.91
CA SER A 63 4.11 -4.60 8.30
C SER A 63 4.12 -4.78 9.83
N ALA A 64 4.31 -6.02 10.29
CA ALA A 64 4.40 -6.35 11.71
C ALA A 64 5.44 -5.51 12.48
N GLY A 65 6.55 -5.13 11.83
CA GLY A 65 7.58 -4.28 12.41
C GLY A 65 7.26 -2.78 12.39
N GLY A 66 6.02 -2.39 12.10
CA GLY A 66 5.57 -0.99 12.04
C GLY A 66 6.03 -0.23 10.79
N ARG A 67 6.87 -0.84 9.93
CA ARG A 67 7.28 -0.23 8.66
C ARG A 67 6.05 -0.06 7.77
N LYS A 68 5.88 1.18 7.29
CA LYS A 68 4.80 1.59 6.39
C LYS A 68 5.33 1.75 4.98
N SER A 69 4.57 1.29 3.99
CA SER A 69 4.78 1.62 2.59
C SER A 69 3.44 1.92 1.92
N ARG A 70 3.45 2.61 0.79
CA ARG A 70 2.23 2.98 0.08
C ARG A 70 2.47 3.06 -1.41
N ILE A 71 1.41 2.80 -2.16
CA ILE A 71 1.30 3.07 -3.59
C ILE A 71 0.01 3.85 -3.82
N LEU A 72 -0.03 4.62 -4.90
CA LEU A 72 -1.21 5.40 -5.29
C LEU A 72 -1.50 5.10 -6.75
N MET A 73 -2.77 4.97 -7.11
CA MET A 73 -3.21 4.72 -8.48
C MET A 73 -4.54 5.38 -8.76
N SER A 74 -4.75 5.80 -10.00
CA SER A 74 -6.04 6.29 -10.50
C SER A 74 -7.07 5.15 -10.53
N MET A 75 -8.36 5.49 -10.62
CA MET A 75 -9.45 4.50 -10.64
C MET A 75 -9.33 3.51 -11.82
N ASN A 76 -8.87 3.98 -12.98
CA ASN A 76 -8.63 3.14 -14.16
C ASN A 76 -7.52 2.10 -13.93
N VAL A 77 -6.38 2.51 -13.36
CA VAL A 77 -5.27 1.60 -13.01
C VAL A 77 -5.72 0.61 -11.93
N ALA A 78 -6.58 1.02 -11.00
CA ALA A 78 -7.17 0.10 -10.03
C ALA A 78 -8.05 -0.97 -10.70
N SER A 79 -8.79 -0.61 -11.76
CA SER A 79 -9.55 -1.58 -12.56
C SER A 79 -8.65 -2.58 -13.29
N GLU A 80 -7.59 -2.10 -13.95
CA GLU A 80 -6.61 -2.99 -14.59
C GLU A 80 -5.89 -3.88 -13.56
N LEU A 81 -5.57 -3.33 -12.38
CA LEU A 81 -5.04 -4.11 -11.28
C LEU A 81 -6.01 -5.21 -10.83
N ARG A 82 -7.30 -4.89 -10.68
CA ARG A 82 -8.34 -5.87 -10.33
C ARG A 82 -8.37 -7.04 -11.32
N ASP A 83 -8.32 -6.74 -12.61
CA ASP A 83 -8.33 -7.77 -13.67
C ASP A 83 -7.06 -8.64 -13.61
N HIS A 84 -5.90 -8.03 -13.37
CA HIS A 84 -4.66 -8.78 -13.16
C HIS A 84 -4.69 -9.64 -11.89
N LEU A 85 -5.30 -9.17 -10.80
CA LEU A 85 -5.43 -9.95 -9.56
C LEU A 85 -6.28 -11.20 -9.78
N GLU A 86 -7.31 -11.15 -10.62
CA GLU A 86 -8.06 -12.34 -11.05
C GLU A 86 -7.14 -13.36 -11.71
N ALA A 87 -6.37 -12.91 -12.71
CA ALA A 87 -5.43 -13.78 -13.41
C ALA A 87 -4.36 -14.36 -12.46
N PHE A 88 -3.85 -13.56 -11.51
CA PHE A 88 -2.92 -14.05 -10.50
C PHE A 88 -3.56 -15.09 -9.57
N ASN A 89 -4.82 -14.92 -9.15
CA ASN A 89 -5.55 -15.90 -8.34
C ASN A 89 -5.71 -17.24 -9.06
N GLU A 90 -6.12 -17.22 -10.33
CA GLU A 90 -6.20 -18.43 -11.14
C GLU A 90 -4.85 -19.14 -11.19
N HIS A 91 -3.77 -18.39 -11.46
CA HIS A 91 -2.44 -18.97 -11.48
C HIS A 91 -2.03 -19.54 -10.12
N ILE A 92 -2.26 -18.81 -9.02
CA ILE A 92 -1.98 -19.28 -7.66
C ILE A 92 -2.68 -20.61 -7.37
N ARG A 93 -3.93 -20.79 -7.84
CA ARG A 93 -4.70 -22.04 -7.68
C ARG A 93 -4.10 -23.21 -8.49
N THR A 94 -3.40 -22.93 -9.59
CA THR A 94 -2.71 -23.96 -10.39
C THR A 94 -1.34 -24.35 -9.84
N LEU A 95 -0.78 -23.56 -8.93
CA LEU A 95 0.50 -23.87 -8.31
C LEU A 95 0.31 -24.98 -7.26
N GLY A 96 1.23 -25.94 -7.23
CA GLY A 96 1.29 -26.97 -6.18
C GLY A 96 1.63 -26.40 -4.80
N GLU A 97 1.87 -27.28 -3.84
CA GLU A 97 2.28 -26.87 -2.49
C GLU A 97 3.55 -26.00 -2.52
N HIS A 98 3.65 -25.07 -1.57
CA HIS A 98 4.82 -24.22 -1.38
C HIS A 98 6.05 -25.10 -1.08
N ASN A 99 7.11 -24.97 -1.87
CA ASN A 99 8.34 -25.72 -1.64
C ASN A 99 9.48 -24.77 -1.23
N PRO A 100 9.78 -24.65 0.09
CA PRO A 100 10.79 -23.71 0.59
C PRO A 100 12.22 -24.05 0.11
N ASN A 101 12.46 -25.28 -0.36
CA ASN A 101 13.76 -25.74 -0.85
C ASN A 101 13.91 -25.62 -2.37
N ASN A 102 12.94 -25.01 -3.07
CA ASN A 102 13.00 -24.86 -4.50
C ASN A 102 14.00 -23.76 -4.91
N GLN A 103 15.29 -24.10 -4.82
CA GLN A 103 16.42 -23.25 -5.22
C GLN A 103 16.50 -23.04 -6.74
N GLN A 104 15.65 -23.69 -7.53
CA GLN A 104 15.65 -23.62 -8.99
C GLN A 104 14.74 -22.51 -9.55
N LEU A 105 14.05 -21.73 -8.70
CA LEU A 105 13.19 -20.67 -9.24
C LEU A 105 14.04 -19.56 -9.90
N PRO A 106 13.85 -19.31 -11.21
CA PRO A 106 14.54 -18.22 -11.91
C PRO A 106 14.17 -16.84 -11.34
N ASP A 107 14.94 -15.82 -11.69
CA ASP A 107 14.60 -14.40 -11.49
C ASP A 107 14.15 -14.02 -10.06
N GLU A 108 14.94 -14.44 -9.06
CA GLU A 108 14.69 -14.19 -7.63
C GLU A 108 13.37 -14.78 -7.10
N GLY A 109 12.95 -15.95 -7.59
CA GLY A 109 11.72 -16.60 -7.13
C GLY A 109 10.46 -16.10 -7.84
N ARG A 110 10.58 -15.51 -9.03
CA ARG A 110 9.43 -14.95 -9.76
C ARG A 110 8.65 -16.04 -10.48
N LEU A 111 7.35 -16.10 -10.23
CA LEU A 111 6.43 -17.08 -10.82
C LEU A 111 5.66 -16.50 -12.00
N ARG A 112 5.21 -15.24 -11.88
CA ARG A 112 4.47 -14.53 -12.93
C ARG A 112 4.64 -13.02 -12.78
N SER A 113 4.69 -12.30 -13.89
CA SER A 113 4.73 -10.84 -13.90
C SER A 113 3.67 -10.22 -14.82
N ALA A 114 3.25 -9.01 -14.46
CA ALA A 114 2.46 -8.11 -15.30
C ALA A 114 2.94 -6.66 -15.12
N LEU A 115 2.59 -5.80 -16.08
CA LEU A 115 2.96 -4.39 -16.09
C LEU A 115 1.74 -3.57 -16.48
N ILE A 116 1.37 -2.60 -15.64
CA ILE A 116 0.44 -1.54 -16.00
C ILE A 116 1.26 -0.28 -16.25
N THR A 117 1.07 0.35 -17.40
CA THR A 117 1.70 1.63 -17.72
C THR A 117 0.61 2.66 -17.96
N ARG A 118 0.63 3.73 -17.17
CA ARG A 118 -0.30 4.85 -17.33
C ARG A 118 0.48 6.14 -17.14
N ASP A 119 0.44 6.98 -18.17
CA ASP A 119 1.11 8.28 -18.21
C ASP A 119 2.61 8.16 -17.87
N ASP A 120 3.06 8.83 -16.81
CA ASP A 120 4.43 8.83 -16.32
C ASP A 120 4.70 7.76 -15.23
N ARG A 121 3.75 6.86 -15.00
CA ARG A 121 3.81 5.83 -13.96
C ARG A 121 3.74 4.41 -14.51
N LYS A 122 4.56 3.55 -13.91
CA LYS A 122 4.61 2.11 -14.16
C LYS A 122 4.33 1.36 -12.87
N TYR A 123 3.45 0.37 -12.96
CA TYR A 123 3.12 -0.55 -11.88
C TYR A 123 3.56 -1.95 -12.25
N TYR A 124 4.60 -2.44 -11.59
CA TYR A 124 5.12 -3.79 -11.78
C TYR A 124 4.44 -4.72 -10.78
N LEU A 125 3.82 -5.77 -11.29
CA LEU A 125 3.13 -6.80 -10.50
C LEU A 125 3.94 -8.09 -10.64
N ASP A 126 4.60 -8.51 -9.57
CA ASP A 126 5.42 -9.73 -9.56
C ASP A 126 4.88 -10.71 -8.52
N LEU A 127 4.27 -11.82 -8.96
CA LEU A 127 4.02 -12.95 -8.09
C LEU A 127 5.33 -13.68 -7.86
N LYS A 128 5.75 -13.77 -6.60
CA LYS A 128 7.02 -14.36 -6.19
C LYS A 128 6.81 -15.43 -5.12
N GLU A 129 7.77 -16.32 -5.01
CA GLU A 129 7.89 -17.34 -3.98
C GLU A 129 9.25 -17.20 -3.30
N ASN A 130 9.28 -17.28 -1.97
CA ASN A 130 10.49 -17.34 -1.17
C ASN A 130 10.29 -18.33 -0.02
N GLU A 131 11.30 -18.52 0.84
CA GLU A 131 11.23 -19.47 1.97
C GLU A 131 9.97 -19.32 2.84
N ARG A 132 9.44 -18.09 2.98
CA ARG A 132 8.26 -17.78 3.81
C ARG A 132 6.93 -18.04 3.11
N GLY A 133 6.94 -18.30 1.80
CA GLY A 133 5.76 -18.54 0.99
C GLY A 133 5.64 -17.62 -0.23
N ARG A 134 4.45 -17.61 -0.81
CA ARG A 134 4.12 -16.83 -2.01
C ARG A 134 3.55 -15.46 -1.65
N PHE A 135 3.92 -14.46 -2.44
CA PHE A 135 3.43 -13.09 -2.30
C PHE A 135 3.44 -12.35 -3.64
N LEU A 136 2.48 -11.45 -3.82
CA LEU A 136 2.42 -10.50 -4.92
C LEU A 136 3.09 -9.19 -4.50
N ARG A 137 4.18 -8.83 -5.19
CA ARG A 137 4.84 -7.53 -5.04
C ARG A 137 4.26 -6.56 -6.06
N ILE A 138 3.70 -5.45 -5.57
CA ILE A 138 3.19 -4.36 -6.41
C ILE A 138 4.11 -3.16 -6.23
N SER A 139 4.87 -2.81 -7.26
CA SER A 139 5.80 -1.69 -7.26
C SER A 139 5.29 -0.54 -8.12
N MET A 140 5.22 0.67 -7.57
CA MET A 140 4.94 1.90 -8.31
C MET A 140 6.25 2.66 -8.59
N VAL A 141 6.47 3.02 -9.85
CA VAL A 141 7.59 3.85 -10.31
C VAL A 141 7.03 5.01 -11.14
N GLY A 142 7.26 6.25 -10.71
CA GLY A 142 7.01 7.44 -11.52
C GLY A 142 8.31 8.08 -12.00
N ILE A 143 8.28 8.84 -13.10
CA ILE A 143 9.47 9.40 -13.79
C ILE A 143 10.44 10.11 -12.83
N ASN A 144 9.94 10.92 -11.89
CA ASN A 144 10.76 11.70 -10.95
C ASN A 144 10.47 11.35 -9.49
N SER A 145 10.04 10.12 -9.23
CA SER A 145 9.64 9.70 -7.89
C SER A 145 10.37 8.44 -7.43
N PRO A 146 10.69 8.32 -6.13
CA PRO A 146 11.23 7.09 -5.59
C PRO A 146 10.30 5.90 -5.88
N ARG A 147 10.89 4.77 -6.29
CA ARG A 147 10.16 3.50 -6.37
C ARG A 147 9.58 3.17 -5.00
N THR A 148 8.29 2.92 -4.95
CA THR A 148 7.59 2.44 -3.75
C THR A 148 6.94 1.10 -4.05
N GLN A 149 6.71 0.30 -3.01
CA GLN A 149 6.11 -1.01 -3.19
C GLN A 149 5.36 -1.50 -1.96
N ILE A 150 4.40 -2.38 -2.19
CA ILE A 150 3.78 -3.21 -1.18
C ILE A 150 3.99 -4.70 -1.54
N ALA A 151 3.91 -5.56 -0.54
CA ALA A 151 4.04 -7.01 -0.68
C ALA A 151 2.85 -7.70 -0.02
N LEU A 152 1.87 -8.07 -0.84
CA LEU A 152 0.64 -8.75 -0.47
C LEU A 152 0.88 -10.25 -0.43
N PRO A 153 0.71 -10.93 0.72
CA PRO A 153 0.74 -12.38 0.76
C PRO A 153 -0.28 -13.02 -0.19
N ALA A 154 0.07 -14.14 -0.82
CA ALA A 154 -0.76 -14.74 -1.89
C ALA A 154 -2.19 -15.06 -1.45
N GLN A 155 -2.41 -15.49 -0.22
CA GLN A 155 -3.75 -15.79 0.30
C GLN A 155 -4.65 -14.55 0.44
N GLY A 156 -4.10 -13.35 0.37
CA GLY A 156 -4.86 -12.09 0.41
C GLY A 156 -5.16 -11.47 -0.96
N VAL A 157 -4.76 -12.12 -2.06
CA VAL A 157 -4.95 -11.62 -3.43
C VAL A 157 -6.45 -11.55 -3.79
N GLU A 158 -7.22 -12.58 -3.44
CA GLU A 158 -8.68 -12.62 -3.65
C GLU A 158 -9.41 -11.55 -2.83
N GLU A 159 -9.04 -11.36 -1.56
CA GLU A 159 -9.63 -10.33 -0.70
C GLU A 159 -9.34 -8.91 -1.23
N LEU A 160 -8.11 -8.64 -1.69
CA LEU A 160 -7.75 -7.37 -2.31
C LEU A 160 -8.56 -7.13 -3.60
N ARG A 161 -8.69 -8.16 -4.46
CA ARG A 161 -9.45 -8.10 -5.71
C ARG A 161 -10.92 -7.75 -5.44
N ASN A 162 -11.55 -8.42 -4.49
CA ASN A 162 -12.95 -8.18 -4.15
C ASN A 162 -13.16 -6.79 -3.56
N THR A 163 -12.25 -6.36 -2.68
CA THR A 163 -12.29 -5.01 -2.10
C THR A 163 -12.13 -3.93 -3.17
N LEU A 164 -11.19 -4.10 -4.11
CA LEU A 164 -11.04 -3.18 -5.23
C LEU A 164 -12.28 -3.17 -6.12
N SER A 165 -12.87 -4.33 -6.41
CA SER A 165 -14.10 -4.40 -7.21
C SER A 165 -15.23 -3.57 -6.57
N ASN A 166 -15.47 -3.78 -5.28
CA ASN A 166 -16.49 -3.03 -4.54
C ASN A 166 -16.20 -1.51 -4.53
N LEU A 167 -14.95 -1.10 -4.30
CA LEU A 167 -14.58 0.32 -4.30
C LEU A 167 -14.69 0.95 -5.68
N ILE A 168 -14.39 0.22 -6.74
CA ILE A 168 -14.51 0.71 -8.13
C ILE A 168 -15.98 0.80 -8.53
N GLU A 169 -16.83 -0.14 -8.12
CA GLU A 169 -18.27 -0.09 -8.36
C GLU A 169 -18.94 1.06 -7.60
N GLU A 170 -18.54 1.30 -6.35
CA GLU A 170 -19.12 2.34 -5.49
C GLU A 170 -18.61 3.75 -5.84
N PHE A 171 -17.33 3.88 -6.23
CA PHE A 171 -16.66 5.17 -6.41
C PHE A 171 -16.01 5.39 -7.78
N GLY A 172 -16.24 4.53 -8.77
CA GLY A 172 -15.80 4.75 -10.15
C GLY A 172 -16.85 5.55 -10.92
N ASN A 173 -16.47 6.65 -11.58
CA ASN A 173 -17.34 7.38 -12.52
C ASN A 173 -16.72 7.36 -13.91
N GLU A 174 -17.54 7.64 -14.93
CA GLU A 174 -17.10 7.73 -16.32
C GLU A 174 -16.03 8.83 -16.53
N ASP A 175 -16.13 9.94 -15.81
CA ASP A 175 -15.14 11.03 -15.87
C ASP A 175 -13.74 10.59 -15.40
N ASP A 176 -13.64 9.59 -14.51
CA ASP A 176 -12.34 9.09 -14.05
C ASP A 176 -11.65 8.20 -15.10
N LYS A 177 -12.38 7.71 -16.11
CA LYS A 177 -11.81 6.89 -17.19
C LYS A 177 -10.86 7.71 -18.07
N ASP A 178 -11.20 8.97 -18.29
CA ASP A 178 -10.48 9.93 -19.15
C ASP A 178 -9.66 10.96 -18.37
N SER A 179 -9.81 11.03 -17.04
CA SER A 179 -8.99 11.91 -16.21
C SER A 179 -7.50 11.54 -16.30
N ILE A 180 -6.75 12.37 -17.03
CA ILE A 180 -5.34 12.14 -17.40
C ILE A 180 -4.41 12.19 -16.18
N GLU A 181 -4.86 12.73 -15.04
CA GLU A 181 -3.94 12.93 -13.91
C GLU A 181 -4.65 13.07 -12.55
N SER A 182 -5.48 12.10 -12.15
CA SER A 182 -6.19 12.17 -10.85
C SER A 182 -5.28 12.03 -9.62
N LEU A 183 -4.02 11.62 -9.82
CA LEU A 183 -3.05 11.42 -8.76
C LEU A 183 -2.47 12.76 -8.27
N PRO A 184 -2.23 12.92 -6.96
CA PRO A 184 -1.59 14.12 -6.45
C PRO A 184 -0.16 14.25 -7.02
N ALA A 185 0.26 15.49 -7.26
CA ALA A 185 1.65 15.79 -7.59
C ALA A 185 2.53 15.27 -6.45
N ILE A 186 3.53 14.46 -6.79
CA ILE A 186 4.43 13.87 -5.79
C ILE A 186 5.27 15.02 -5.24
N GLY A 187 4.90 15.49 -4.05
CA GLY A 187 5.57 16.60 -3.38
C GLY A 187 7.06 16.29 -3.29
N LYS A 188 7.88 17.14 -3.92
CA LYS A 188 9.31 17.19 -3.64
C LYS A 188 9.44 17.38 -2.14
N SER A 189 9.94 16.36 -1.44
CA SER A 189 10.19 16.46 -0.02
C SER A 189 11.27 17.52 0.15
N ASN A 190 10.87 18.76 0.47
CA ASN A 190 11.80 19.79 0.89
C ASN A 190 12.39 19.32 2.22
N LYS A 191 13.62 18.79 2.16
CA LYS A 191 14.47 18.69 3.33
C LYS A 191 14.78 20.11 3.77
N GLN A 192 14.31 20.49 4.95
CA GLN A 192 14.97 21.53 5.75
C GLN A 192 16.30 20.99 6.26
#